data_AF-A0A843EIM1-F1
#
_entry.id   AF-A0A843EIM1-F1
#
_cell.length_a   1.000
_cell.length_b   1.000
_cell.length_c   1.000
_cell.angle_alpha   90.00
_cell.angle_beta   90.00
_cell.angle_gamma   90.00
#
_symmetry.space_group_name_H-M   'P 1'
#
loop_
_entity.id
_entity.type
_entity.pdbx_description
1 polymer ?
#
loop_
_entity_poly.entity_id
_entity_poly.type
_entity_poly.pdbx_seq_one_letter_code
_entity_poly.pdbx_strand_id
1 'polypeptide(L)' 'MEFLSQFDPEVGEAVKAECSRQQRGIELIASENFVSPAVMAAVGSVLTNKY' A
#
# COMPACT_ATOMS: atom_id res chain seq x y z
N MET A 1 0.17 -7.36 4.76
CA MET A 1 -1.30 -7.26 4.78
C MET A 1 -1.92 -8.02 5.92
N GLU A 2 -1.40 -9.19 6.30
CA GLU A 2 -2.00 -10.02 7.34
C GLU A 2 -2.16 -9.30 8.69
N PHE A 3 -1.19 -8.48 9.10
CA PHE A 3 -1.31 -7.61 10.26
C PHE A 3 -2.51 -6.65 10.18
N LEU A 4 -2.71 -5.99 9.04
CA LEU A 4 -3.87 -5.11 8.83
C LEU A 4 -5.16 -5.90 8.84
N SER A 5 -5.25 -7.03 8.12
CA SER A 5 -6.45 -7.87 8.10
C SER A 5 -6.81 -8.48 9.47
N GLN A 6 -5.82 -8.73 10.33
CA GLN A 6 -6.07 -9.24 11.69
C GLN A 6 -6.66 -8.16 12.61
N PHE A 7 -6.18 -6.92 12.48
CA PHE A 7 -6.63 -5.80 13.31
C PHE A 7 -7.93 -5.18 12.76
N ASP A 8 -7.99 -4.99 11.45
CA ASP A 8 -9.09 -4.43 10.70
C ASP A 8 -9.30 -5.22 9.39
N PRO A 9 -10.19 -6.24 9.40
CA PRO A 9 -10.45 -7.07 8.24
C PRO A 9 -10.98 -6.27 7.04
N GLU A 10 -11.80 -5.24 7.27
CA GLU A 10 -12.40 -4.46 6.19
C GLU A 10 -11.34 -3.66 5.44
N VAL A 11 -10.48 -2.94 6.17
CA VAL A 11 -9.35 -2.21 5.57
C VAL A 11 -8.39 -3.19 4.92
N GLY A 12 -8.05 -4.29 5.59
CA GLY A 12 -7.15 -5.30 5.05
C GLY A 12 -7.61 -5.87 3.71
N GLU A 13 -8.91 -6.17 3.55
CA GLU A 13 -9.47 -6.63 2.28
C GLU A 13 -9.50 -5.52 1.22
N ALA A 14 -9.83 -4.27 1.59
CA ALA A 14 -9.80 -3.15 0.67
C ALA A 14 -8.39 -2.94 0.05
N VAL A 15 -7.33 -2.99 0.86
CA VAL A 15 -5.97 -2.81 0.32
C VAL A 15 -5.53 -3.99 -0.56
N LYS A 16 -5.91 -5.23 -0.23
CA LYS A 16 -5.65 -6.40 -1.10
C LYS A 16 -6.37 -6.28 -2.45
N ALA A 17 -7.63 -5.82 -2.42
CA ALA A 17 -8.41 -5.61 -3.63
C ALA A 17 -7.78 -4.55 -4.54
N GLU A 18 -7.33 -3.42 -3.98
CA GLU A 18 -6.65 -2.37 -4.74
C GLU A 18 -5.30 -2.82 -5.30
N CYS A 19 -4.51 -3.57 -4.51
CA CYS A 19 -3.26 -4.16 -5.02
C CYS A 19 -3.53 -5.08 -6.22
N SER A 20 -4.58 -5.89 -6.15
CA SER A 20 -5.00 -6.78 -7.24
C SER A 20 -5.55 -6.01 -8.45
N ARG A 21 -6.11 -4.81 -8.25
CA ARG A 21 -6.55 -3.92 -9.34
C ARG A 21 -5.33 -3.39 -10.10
N GLN A 22 -4.38 -2.81 -9.38
CA GLN A 22 -3.15 -2.24 -9.94
C GLN A 22 -2.31 -3.28 -10.70
N GLN A 23 -2.21 -4.51 -10.18
CA GLN A 23 -1.46 -5.60 -10.84
C GLN A 23 -2.08 -6.08 -12.15
N ARG A 24 -3.39 -5.96 -12.31
CA ARG A 24 -4.12 -6.42 -13.50
C ARG A 24 -4.40 -5.29 -14.50
N GLY A 25 -4.31 -4.05 -14.06
CA GLY A 25 -4.50 -2.85 -14.88
C GLY A 25 -3.28 -2.51 -15.70
N ILE A 26 -3.50 -1.93 -16.88
CA ILE A 26 -2.46 -1.19 -17.59
C ILE A 26 -2.63 0.28 -17.19
N GLU A 27 -1.69 0.78 -16.38
CA GLU A 27 -1.75 2.15 -15.89
C GLU A 27 -1.14 3.11 -16.93
N LEU A 28 -1.98 3.98 -17.50
CA LEU A 28 -1.62 4.91 -18.59
C LEU A 28 -1.64 6.38 -18.17
N ILE A 29 -1.92 6.66 -16.90
CA ILE A 29 -1.92 8.01 -16.36
C ILE A 29 -0.46 8.44 -16.14
N ALA A 30 0.00 9.42 -16.91
CA ALA A 30 1.41 9.82 -16.93
C ALA A 30 1.96 10.31 -15.59
N SER A 31 1.10 10.77 -14.68
CA SER A 31 1.48 11.24 -13.35
C SER A 31 1.49 10.15 -12.29
N GLU A 32 0.97 8.96 -12.58
CA GLU A 32 0.96 7.84 -11.62
C GLU A 32 2.23 6.98 -11.76
N ASN A 33 2.62 6.32 -10.66
CA ASN A 33 3.81 5.48 -10.64
C ASN A 33 3.76 4.46 -9.48
N PHE A 34 4.64 3.47 -9.54
CA PHE A 34 4.84 2.49 -8.47
C PHE A 34 6.12 2.80 -7.71
N VAL A 35 5.99 2.95 -6.38
CA VAL A 35 7.15 3.14 -5.50
C VAL A 35 7.83 1.81 -5.18
N SER A 36 9.13 1.84 -4.87
CA SER A 36 9.85 0.64 -4.46
C SER A 36 9.42 0.15 -3.06
N PRO A 37 9.58 -1.15 -2.76
CA PRO A 37 9.31 -1.67 -1.41
C PRO A 37 10.12 -0.99 -0.31
N ALA A 38 11.34 -0.56 -0.61
CA ALA A 38 12.20 0.15 0.34
C ALA A 38 11.60 1.52 0.73
N VAL A 39 11.01 2.23 -0.23
CA VAL A 39 10.33 3.52 0.03
C VAL A 39 9.07 3.29 0.88
N MET A 40 8.26 2.27 0.57
CA MET A 40 7.08 1.94 1.38
C MET A 40 7.45 1.58 2.84
N ALA A 41 8.52 0.81 3.04
CA ALA A 41 9.00 0.46 4.37
C ALA A 41 9.48 1.68 5.17
N ALA A 42 10.16 2.63 4.51
CA ALA A 42 10.58 3.87 5.14
C ALA A 42 9.39 4.75 5.57
N VAL A 43 8.34 4.83 4.75
CA VAL A 43 7.10 5.56 5.07
C VAL A 43 6.39 4.96 6.29
N GLY A 44 6.39 3.64 6.44
CA GLY A 44 5.82 2.93 7.60
C GLY A 44 6.73 2.86 8.84
N SER A 45 7.84 3.60 8.87
CA SER A 45 8.83 3.52 9.95
C SER A 45 8.50 4.41 11.15
N VAL A 46 9.30 4.25 12.22
CA VAL A 46 9.20 5.04 13.46
C VAL A 46 9.41 6.55 13.26
N LEU A 47 9.88 7.00 12.09
CA LEU A 47 10.02 8.42 11.78
C LEU A 47 8.70 9.18 11.90
N THR A 48 7.55 8.51 11.68
CA THR A 48 6.21 9.11 11.83
C THR A 48 5.87 9.52 13.27
N ASN A 49 6.62 9.02 14.26
CA ASN A 49 6.36 9.32 15.67
C ASN A 49 6.98 10.65 16.13
N LYS A 50 7.78 11.30 15.27
CA LYS A 50 8.60 12.46 15.65
C LYS A 50 8.08 13.75 15.01
N TYR A 51 7.94 14.79 15.84
CA TYR A 51 7.69 16.18 15.46
C TYR A 51 8.97 16.89 15.03
#